data_AF-A0A1V5IUG9-F1
#
_entry.id   AF-A0A1V5IUG9-F1
#
_cell.length_a   1.000
_cell.length_b   1.000
_cell.length_c   1.000
_cell.angle_alpha   90.00
_cell.angle_beta   90.00
_cell.angle_gamma   90.00
#
_symmetry.space_group_name_H-M   'P 1'
#
loop_
_entity.id
_entity.type
_entity.pdbx_description
1 polymer ?
#
loop_
_entity_poly.entity_id
_entity_poly.type
_entity_poly.pdbx_seq_one_letter_code
_entity_poly.pdbx_strand_id
1 'polypeptide(L)'
;MKAMLIFAFFPLLALFAQPLGQYSAWFPAIIIGLAGAGHQAWSANLYSTIGDMFPKSTIGTITGVGTTMGGLASFMINKGAGMLFTKSEQLGTAFNFMGFQGKEAGYMIVFCICAVAYLVGWLVMKSLVPKYKPIIVD
;
A
#
# COMPACT_ATOMS: atom_id res chain seq x y z
N MET A 1 -11.88 -9.80 -6.20
CA MET A 1 -12.09 -8.47 -5.55
C MET A 1 -12.38 -8.49 -4.05
N LYS A 2 -13.21 -9.39 -3.49
CA LYS A 2 -13.50 -9.43 -2.04
C LYS A 2 -12.25 -9.70 -1.18
N ALA A 3 -11.48 -10.73 -1.51
CA ALA A 3 -10.23 -11.05 -0.81
C ALA A 3 -9.25 -9.86 -0.84
N MET A 4 -9.08 -9.24 -2.02
CA MET A 4 -8.25 -8.04 -2.18
C MET A 4 -8.71 -6.86 -1.32
N LEU A 5 -10.02 -6.68 -1.10
CA LEU A 5 -10.54 -5.66 -0.17
C LEU A 5 -10.13 -5.95 1.27
N ILE A 6 -10.27 -7.20 1.72
CA ILE A 6 -9.91 -7.61 3.09
C ILE A 6 -8.44 -7.28 3.36
N PHE A 7 -7.55 -7.67 2.46
CA PHE A 7 -6.11 -7.41 2.62
C PHE A 7 -5.74 -5.93 2.45
N ALA A 8 -6.56 -5.13 1.77
CA ALA A 8 -6.33 -3.68 1.66
C ALA A 8 -6.47 -2.94 2.99
N PHE A 9 -7.11 -3.54 4.01
CA PHE A 9 -7.20 -2.96 5.35
C PHE A 9 -5.97 -3.24 6.24
N PHE A 10 -5.16 -4.25 5.94
CA PHE A 10 -4.01 -4.62 6.76
C PHE A 10 -2.95 -3.50 6.87
N PRO A 11 -2.63 -2.77 5.78
CA PRO A 11 -1.74 -1.61 5.85
C PRO A 11 -2.20 -0.50 6.82
N LEU A 12 -3.50 -0.41 7.15
CA LEU A 12 -3.97 0.53 8.18
C LEU A 12 -3.37 0.25 9.56
N LEU A 13 -3.00 -1.00 9.84
CA LEU A 13 -2.34 -1.36 11.10
C LEU A 13 -1.00 -0.61 11.26
N ALA A 14 -0.32 -0.28 10.16
CA ALA A 14 0.97 0.40 10.19
C ALA A 14 0.89 1.81 10.81
N LEU A 15 -0.29 2.44 10.83
CA LEU A 15 -0.51 3.72 11.54
C LEU A 15 -0.22 3.63 13.03
N PHE A 16 -0.38 2.44 13.61
CA PHE A 16 -0.14 2.19 15.04
C PHE A 16 1.29 1.76 15.33
N ALA A 17 2.11 1.48 14.31
CA ALA A 17 3.48 1.01 14.51
C ALA A 17 4.32 2.05 15.27
N GLN A 18 4.31 3.31 14.83
CA GLN A 18 5.11 4.35 15.47
C GLN A 18 4.60 4.75 16.88
N PRO A 19 3.30 4.98 17.10
CA PRO A 19 2.78 5.25 18.45
C PRO A 19 3.04 4.12 19.45
N LEU A 20 2.85 2.85 19.04
CA LEU A 20 3.06 1.70 19.94
C LEU A 20 4.53 1.33 20.11
N GLY A 21 5.39 1.73 19.17
CA GLY A 21 6.84 1.56 19.24
C GLY A 21 7.48 2.28 20.44
N GLN A 22 6.83 3.33 20.97
CA GLN A 22 7.27 4.04 22.17
C GLN A 22 7.21 3.17 23.43
N TYR A 23 6.38 2.11 23.44
CA TYR A 23 6.24 1.20 24.59
C TYR A 23 7.11 -0.05 24.45
N SER A 24 7.23 -0.60 23.24
CA SER A 24 8.07 -1.77 22.97
C SER A 24 8.32 -1.95 21.48
N ALA A 25 9.53 -2.36 21.10
CA ALA A 25 9.88 -2.72 19.74
C ALA A 25 9.09 -3.92 19.18
N TRP A 26 8.50 -4.75 20.07
CA TRP A 26 7.68 -5.89 19.65
C TRP A 26 6.38 -5.48 18.95
N PHE A 27 5.77 -4.36 19.35
CA PHE A 27 4.54 -3.89 18.71
C PHE A 27 4.77 -3.54 17.22
N PRO A 28 5.72 -2.66 16.85
CA PRO A 28 6.08 -2.43 15.46
C PRO A 28 6.45 -3.72 14.72
N ALA A 29 7.24 -4.61 15.33
CA ALA A 29 7.69 -5.84 14.67
C ALA A 29 6.50 -6.71 14.21
N ILE A 30 5.52 -6.93 15.10
CA ILE A 30 4.32 -7.71 14.79
C ILE A 30 3.44 -6.97 13.78
N ILE A 31 3.21 -5.67 13.97
CA ILE A 31 2.35 -4.85 13.10
C ILE A 31 2.89 -4.81 11.67
N ILE A 32 4.19 -4.55 11.51
CA ILE A 32 4.84 -4.50 10.19
C ILE A 32 4.88 -5.89 9.57
N GLY A 33 5.07 -6.96 10.36
CA GLY A 33 4.94 -8.34 9.89
C GLY A 33 3.55 -8.63 9.30
N LEU A 34 2.48 -8.24 10.00
CA LEU A 34 1.11 -8.38 9.51
C LEU A 34 0.82 -7.51 8.29
N ALA A 35 1.27 -6.26 8.29
CA ALA A 35 1.13 -5.36 7.15
C ALA A 35 1.85 -5.90 5.91
N GLY A 36 3.05 -6.46 6.09
CA GLY A 36 3.81 -7.13 5.03
C GLY A 36 3.11 -8.38 4.49
N ALA A 37 2.55 -9.21 5.36
CA ALA A 37 1.75 -10.37 4.95
C ALA A 37 0.51 -9.94 4.14
N GLY A 38 -0.20 -8.90 4.62
CA GLY A 38 -1.33 -8.30 3.90
C GLY A 38 -0.93 -7.73 2.54
N HIS A 39 0.22 -7.06 2.45
CA HIS A 39 0.76 -6.57 1.18
C HIS A 39 0.99 -7.71 0.17
N GLN A 40 1.62 -8.81 0.60
CA GLN A 40 1.87 -9.96 -0.28
C GLN A 40 0.56 -10.62 -0.73
N ALA A 41 -0.40 -10.77 0.19
CA ALA A 41 -1.71 -11.32 -0.12
C ALA A 41 -2.50 -10.43 -1.10
N TRP A 42 -2.42 -9.10 -0.96
CA TRP A 42 -3.04 -8.16 -1.89
C TRP A 42 -2.44 -8.28 -3.30
N SER A 43 -1.11 -8.31 -3.41
CA SER A 43 -0.38 -8.46 -4.68
C SER A 43 -0.71 -9.78 -5.38
N ALA A 44 -0.76 -10.89 -4.63
CA ALA A 44 -1.13 -12.20 -5.18
C ALA A 44 -2.54 -12.17 -5.82
N ASN A 45 -3.51 -11.54 -5.16
CA ASN A 45 -4.86 -11.38 -5.69
C ASN A 45 -4.92 -10.46 -6.93
N LEU A 46 -4.08 -9.41 -6.98
CA LEU A 46 -3.98 -8.52 -8.13
C LEU A 46 -3.54 -9.30 -9.38
N TYR A 47 -2.48 -10.11 -9.28
CA TYR A 47 -1.99 -10.90 -10.41
C TYR A 47 -3.02 -11.90 -10.94
N SER A 48 -3.74 -12.60 -10.05
CA SER A 48 -4.83 -13.50 -10.47
C SER A 48 -5.96 -12.75 -11.19
N THR A 49 -6.30 -11.54 -10.72
CA THR A 49 -7.36 -10.72 -11.33
C THR A 49 -7.04 -10.36 -12.79
N ILE A 50 -5.77 -10.14 -13.14
CA ILE A 50 -5.36 -9.90 -14.53
C ILE A 50 -5.68 -11.11 -15.40
N GLY A 51 -5.38 -12.33 -14.93
CA GLY A 51 -5.66 -13.56 -15.66
C GLY A 51 -7.16 -13.83 -15.85
N ASP A 52 -7.98 -13.42 -14.89
CA ASP A 52 -9.44 -13.60 -14.95
C ASP A 52 -10.15 -12.60 -15.86
N MET A 53 -9.55 -11.41 -16.08
CA MET A 53 -10.20 -10.29 -16.74
C MET A 53 -9.75 -10.05 -18.18
N PHE A 54 -8.59 -10.60 -18.58
CA PHE A 54 -7.99 -10.34 -19.88
C PHE A 54 -7.72 -11.62 -20.70
N PRO A 55 -7.69 -11.54 -22.04
CA PRO A 55 -7.33 -12.67 -22.89
C PRO A 55 -5.93 -13.23 -22.57
N LYS A 56 -5.77 -14.55 -22.64
CA LYS A 56 -4.50 -15.22 -22.31
C LYS A 56 -3.30 -14.71 -23.10
N SER A 57 -3.51 -14.23 -24.34
CA SER A 57 -2.47 -13.67 -25.20
C SER A 57 -1.91 -12.32 -24.71
N THR A 58 -2.63 -11.58 -23.86
CA THR A 58 -2.23 -10.24 -23.41
C THR A 58 -1.80 -10.16 -21.95
N ILE A 59 -2.00 -11.23 -21.16
CA ILE A 59 -1.65 -11.27 -19.73
C ILE A 59 -0.20 -10.86 -19.48
N GLY A 60 0.75 -11.40 -20.26
CA GLY A 60 2.18 -11.09 -20.11
C GLY A 60 2.50 -9.61 -20.30
N THR A 61 1.97 -9.00 -21.36
CA THR A 61 2.15 -7.57 -21.65
C THR A 61 1.52 -6.70 -20.56
N ILE A 62 0.29 -7.00 -20.14
CA ILE A 62 -0.41 -6.23 -19.10
C ILE A 62 0.35 -6.31 -17.77
N THR A 63 0.80 -7.52 -17.40
CA THR A 63 1.59 -7.74 -16.18
C THR A 63 2.93 -6.99 -16.26
N GLY A 64 3.59 -7.01 -17.42
CA GLY A 64 4.86 -6.30 -17.65
C GLY A 64 4.71 -4.79 -17.51
N VAL A 65 3.70 -4.19 -18.17
CA VAL A 65 3.41 -2.75 -18.05
C VAL A 65 3.06 -2.38 -16.61
N GLY A 66 2.17 -3.16 -15.96
CA GLY A 66 1.79 -2.94 -14.57
C GLY A 66 2.98 -3.00 -13.61
N THR A 67 3.88 -3.96 -13.81
CA THR A 67 5.09 -4.13 -12.97
C THR A 67 6.07 -2.97 -13.18
N THR A 68 6.28 -2.52 -14.42
CA THR A 68 7.12 -1.35 -14.72
C THR A 68 6.59 -0.09 -14.05
N MET A 69 5.28 0.16 -14.16
CA MET A 69 4.65 1.31 -13.49
C MET A 69 4.73 1.21 -11.97
N GLY A 70 4.55 0.00 -11.42
CA GLY A 70 4.75 -0.27 -9.99
C GLY A 70 6.18 0.00 -9.53
N GLY A 71 7.18 -0.39 -10.33
CA GLY A 71 8.60 -0.11 -10.06
C GLY A 71 8.93 1.39 -10.08
N LEU A 72 8.41 2.13 -11.07
CA LEU A 72 8.55 3.59 -11.13
C LEU A 72 7.88 4.28 -9.94
N ALA A 73 6.67 3.86 -9.57
CA ALA A 73 5.97 4.38 -8.40
C ALA A 73 6.76 4.11 -7.10
N SER A 74 7.31 2.90 -6.96
CA SER A 74 8.16 2.53 -5.83
C SER A 74 9.42 3.42 -5.76
N PHE A 75 10.09 3.65 -6.89
CA PHE A 75 11.24 4.55 -6.95
C PHE A 75 10.87 5.97 -6.50
N MET A 76 9.76 6.52 -7.00
CA MET A 76 9.31 7.88 -6.66
C MET A 76 8.97 8.00 -5.17
N ILE A 77 8.25 7.04 -4.59
CA ILE A 77 7.91 7.05 -3.17
C ILE A 77 9.16 6.93 -2.30
N ASN A 78 10.08 6.01 -2.61
CA ASN A 78 11.30 5.84 -1.82
C ASN A 78 12.19 7.08 -1.89
N LYS A 79 12.37 7.68 -3.08
CA LYS A 79 13.12 8.93 -3.24
C LYS A 79 12.43 10.08 -2.49
N GLY A 80 11.11 10.21 -2.64
CA GLY A 80 10.30 11.23 -1.97
C GLY A 80 10.37 11.13 -0.45
N ALA A 81 10.21 9.92 0.09
CA ALA A 81 10.33 9.62 1.51
C ALA A 81 11.73 9.96 2.04
N GLY A 82 12.79 9.57 1.32
CA GLY A 82 14.16 9.92 1.70
C GLY A 82 14.39 11.43 1.78
N MET A 83 13.92 12.18 0.78
CA MET A 83 14.00 13.66 0.78
C MET A 83 13.19 14.27 1.93
N LEU A 84 11.99 13.73 2.20
CA LEU A 84 11.14 14.16 3.32
C LEU A 84 11.86 13.93 4.66
N PHE A 85 12.45 12.76 4.86
CA PHE A 85 13.16 12.41 6.08
C PHE A 85 14.34 13.35 6.32
N THR A 86 15.19 13.58 5.32
CA THR A 86 16.31 14.53 5.41
C THR A 86 15.83 15.94 5.76
N LYS A 87 14.78 16.43 5.09
CA LYS A 87 14.24 17.76 5.37
C LYS A 87 13.65 17.86 6.77
N SER A 88 12.87 16.87 7.18
CA SER A 88 12.24 16.84 8.50
C SER A 88 13.27 16.74 9.63
N GLU A 89 14.36 16.01 9.41
CA GLU A 89 15.50 15.94 10.34
C GLU A 89 16.22 17.28 10.47
N GLN A 90 16.50 17.97 9.36
CA GLN A 90 17.13 19.30 9.36
C GLN A 90 16.31 20.37 10.06
N LEU A 91 14.98 20.30 9.96
CA LEU A 91 14.07 21.24 10.61
C LEU A 91 13.85 20.93 12.10
N GLY A 92 14.21 19.74 12.56
CA GLY A 92 14.09 19.32 13.95
C GLY A 92 12.69 19.57 14.52
N THR A 93 12.63 20.23 15.68
CA THR A 93 11.37 20.51 16.40
C THR A 93 10.46 21.53 15.70
N ALA A 94 10.93 22.23 14.65
CA ALA A 94 10.06 23.08 13.84
C ALA A 94 9.14 22.27 12.92
N PHE A 95 9.52 21.02 12.60
CA PHE A 95 8.70 20.12 11.79
C PHE A 95 7.92 19.17 12.70
N ASN A 96 6.59 19.36 12.78
CA ASN A 96 5.73 18.59 13.67
C ASN A 96 4.54 18.02 12.90
N PHE A 97 4.17 16.78 13.21
CA PHE A 97 3.01 16.13 12.61
C PHE A 97 2.43 15.08 13.56
N MET A 98 1.13 15.15 13.84
CA MET A 98 0.41 14.18 14.68
C MET A 98 1.08 13.89 16.03
N GLY A 99 1.67 14.91 16.66
CA GLY A 99 2.36 14.77 17.96
C GLY A 99 3.82 14.30 17.89
N PHE A 100 4.32 13.96 16.71
CA PHE A 100 5.74 13.65 16.47
C PHE A 100 6.49 14.88 15.96
N GLN A 101 7.82 14.87 16.11
CA GLN A 101 8.69 15.98 15.72
C GLN A 101 9.86 15.50 14.86
N GLY A 102 10.41 16.39 14.04
CA GLY A 102 11.55 16.12 13.17
C GLY A 102 11.33 14.90 12.29
N LYS A 103 12.30 13.98 12.30
CA LYS A 103 12.30 12.78 11.46
C LYS A 103 11.12 11.85 11.72
N GLU A 104 10.69 11.71 12.97
CA GLU A 104 9.55 10.86 13.36
C GLU A 104 8.23 11.39 12.77
N ALA A 105 8.06 12.71 12.71
CA ALA A 105 6.93 13.31 11.99
C ALA A 105 6.96 12.96 10.50
N GLY A 106 8.14 12.96 9.88
CA GLY A 106 8.34 12.50 8.51
C GLY A 106 7.90 11.03 8.31
N TYR A 107 8.32 10.12 9.20
CA TYR A 107 7.90 8.72 9.16
C TYR A 107 6.38 8.56 9.29
N MET A 108 5.75 9.30 10.21
CA MET A 108 4.30 9.24 10.41
C MET A 108 3.52 9.67 9.16
N ILE A 109 3.99 10.69 8.43
CA ILE A 109 3.38 11.10 7.15
C ILE A 109 3.44 9.96 6.13
N VAL A 110 4.58 9.28 6.01
CA VAL A 110 4.74 8.16 5.06
C VAL A 110 3.84 6.99 5.46
N PHE A 111 3.74 6.65 6.76
CA PHE A 111 2.81 5.64 7.23
C PHE A 111 1.35 5.98 6.90
N CYS A 112 0.94 7.25 7.07
CA CYS A 112 -0.39 7.72 6.67
C CYS A 112 -0.69 7.48 5.19
N ILE A 113 0.25 7.84 4.31
CA ILE A 113 0.09 7.66 2.86
C ILE A 113 0.02 6.16 2.51
N CYS A 114 0.96 5.35 3.00
CA CYS A 114 1.03 3.92 2.69
C CYS A 114 -0.17 3.14 3.24
N ALA A 115 -0.68 3.52 4.41
CA ALA A 115 -1.85 2.90 5.03
C ALA A 115 -3.10 2.99 4.15
N VAL A 116 -3.33 4.15 3.51
CA VAL A 116 -4.54 4.37 2.69
C VAL A 116 -4.37 3.98 1.22
N ALA A 117 -3.13 3.88 0.72
CA ALA A 117 -2.84 3.65 -0.70
C ALA A 117 -3.52 2.38 -1.26
N TYR A 118 -3.62 1.31 -0.46
CA TYR A 118 -4.22 0.05 -0.88
C TYR A 118 -5.75 0.15 -1.03
N LEU A 119 -6.40 0.89 -0.15
CA LEU A 119 -7.84 1.16 -0.25
C LEU A 119 -8.14 2.02 -1.47
N VAL A 120 -7.31 3.03 -1.74
CA VAL A 120 -7.42 3.86 -2.95
C VAL A 120 -7.22 3.00 -4.20
N GLY A 121 -6.16 2.18 -4.24
CA GLY A 121 -5.90 1.28 -5.36
C GLY A 121 -7.05 0.28 -5.58
N TRP A 122 -7.58 -0.29 -4.51
CA TRP A 122 -8.75 -1.16 -4.57
C TRP A 122 -9.99 -0.43 -5.10
N LEU A 123 -10.26 0.80 -4.64
CA LEU A 123 -11.39 1.61 -5.09
C LEU A 123 -11.30 1.91 -6.59
N VAL A 124 -10.13 2.31 -7.08
CA VAL A 124 -9.87 2.56 -8.50
C VAL A 124 -10.09 1.29 -9.31
N MET A 125 -9.55 0.15 -8.88
CA MET A 125 -9.79 -1.11 -9.59
C MET A 125 -11.27 -1.48 -9.57
N LYS A 126 -11.95 -1.32 -8.43
CA LYS A 126 -13.35 -1.70 -8.28
C LYS A 126 -14.29 -0.84 -9.14
N SER A 127 -13.96 0.43 -9.37
CA SER A 127 -14.74 1.31 -10.26
C SER A 127 -14.55 0.96 -11.74
N LEU A 128 -13.39 0.42 -12.13
CA LEU A 128 -13.06 0.04 -13.51
C LEU A 128 -13.54 -1.38 -13.88
N VAL A 129 -13.71 -2.28 -12.91
CA VAL A 129 -14.11 -3.68 -13.16
C VAL A 129 -15.58 -3.75 -13.64
N PRO A 130 -15.86 -4.40 -14.79
CA PRO A 130 -17.22 -4.58 -15.29
C PRO A 130 -18.09 -5.42 -14.35
N LYS A 131 -19.39 -5.12 -14.31
CA LYS A 131 -20.36 -5.91 -13.53
C LYS A 131 -20.75 -7.17 -14.33
N TYR A 132 -20.16 -8.31 -13.98
CA TYR A 132 -20.54 -9.60 -14.54
C TYR A 132 -21.96 -9.99 -14.12
N LYS A 133 -22.75 -10.48 -15.07
CA LYS A 133 -24.04 -11.14 -14.82
C LYS A 133 -23.84 -12.65 -14.99
N PRO A 134 -24.46 -13.50 -14.15
CA PRO A 134 -24.48 -14.93 -14.37
C PRO A 134 -25.01 -15.24 -15.78
N ILE A 135 -24.33 -16.13 -16.51
CA ILE A 135 -24.83 -16.61 -17.79
C ILE A 135 -25.91 -17.64 -17.46
N ILE A 136 -27.14 -17.35 -17.87
CA ILE A 136 -28.26 -18.30 -17.79
C ILE A 136 -28.16 -19.16 -19.06
N VAL A 137 -28.03 -20.47 -18.88
CA VAL A 137 -28.03 -21.46 -19.97
C VAL A 137 -29.33 -22.23 -19.82
N ASP A 138 -30.14 -22.24 -20.89
CA ASP A 138 -31.42 -22.98 -20.97
C ASP A 138 -31.19 -24.50 -21.08
#